data_AF-A0AAD9P214-F1
#
_entry.id   AF-A0AAD9P214-F1
#
_cell.length_a   1.000
_cell.length_b   1.000
_cell.length_c   1.000
_cell.angle_alpha   90.00
_cell.angle_beta   90.00
_cell.angle_gamma   90.00
#
_symmetry.space_group_name_H-M   'P 1'
#
loop_
_entity.id
_entity.type
_entity.pdbx_description
1 polymer ?
#
loop_
_entity_poly.entity_id
_entity_poly.type
_entity_poly.pdbx_seq_one_letter_code
_entity_poly.pdbx_strand_id
1 'polypeptide(L)'
;MAINIGGIEIHALNSVRNLGAYFDKHITMKQHVKSKCRAAYAQLYNIGKMKTYHHSAEKLIHALVHSHIDYCYALLIGLHKYLIRKLQMVQNTAARVLCRIGKNDHITSTLKSLH
;
A
#
# COMPACT_ATOMS: atom_id res chain seq x y z
N MET A 1 -1.94 -24.99 -19.48
CA MET A 1 -2.53 -26.15 -18.78
C MET A 1 -3.87 -25.74 -18.23
N ALA A 2 -4.91 -26.51 -18.53
CA ALA A 2 -6.25 -26.32 -18.00
C ALA A 2 -6.64 -27.56 -17.18
N ILE A 3 -7.34 -27.35 -16.06
CA ILE A 3 -7.84 -28.41 -15.19
C ILE A 3 -9.35 -28.41 -15.30
N ASN A 4 -9.96 -29.56 -15.54
CA ASN A 4 -11.42 -29.69 -15.57
C ASN A 4 -11.91 -30.08 -14.16
N ILE A 5 -12.78 -29.26 -13.57
CA ILE A 5 -13.45 -29.54 -12.30
C ILE A 5 -14.95 -29.42 -12.52
N GLY A 6 -15.68 -30.54 -12.41
CA GLY A 6 -17.14 -30.54 -12.53
C GLY A 6 -17.69 -30.11 -13.91
N GLY A 7 -16.91 -30.29 -14.99
CA GLY A 7 -17.28 -29.85 -16.33
C GLY A 7 -16.88 -28.41 -16.66
N ILE A 8 -16.28 -27.69 -15.72
CA ILE A 8 -15.75 -26.34 -15.91
C ILE A 8 -14.26 -26.43 -16.20
N GLU A 9 -13.85 -25.88 -17.33
CA GLU A 9 -12.44 -25.77 -17.70
C GLU A 9 -11.79 -24.56 -17.02
N ILE A 10 -10.82 -24.84 -16.14
CA ILE A 10 -10.10 -23.81 -15.37
C ILE A 10 -8.72 -23.62 -16.00
N HIS A 11 -8.50 -22.46 -16.60
CA HIS A 11 -7.21 -22.11 -17.18
C HIS A 11 -6.23 -21.56 -16.13
N ALA A 12 -4.97 -22.00 -16.20
CA ALA A 12 -3.91 -21.40 -15.40
C ALA A 12 -3.69 -19.93 -15.80
N LEU A 13 -3.90 -19.01 -14.85
CA LEU A 13 -3.67 -17.58 -15.02
C LEU A 13 -2.34 -17.17 -14.38
N ASN A 14 -1.68 -16.17 -14.96
CA ASN A 14 -0.41 -15.63 -14.44
C ASN A 14 -0.56 -14.89 -13.10
N SER A 15 -1.78 -14.43 -12.80
CA SER A 15 -2.13 -13.72 -11.58
C SER A 15 -3.62 -13.90 -11.29
N VAL A 16 -3.96 -14.24 -10.06
CA VAL A 16 -5.34 -14.47 -9.61
C VAL A 16 -5.63 -13.60 -8.39
N ARG A 17 -6.89 -13.18 -8.24
CA ARG A 17 -7.33 -12.44 -7.05
C ARG A 17 -8.01 -13.41 -6.09
N ASN A 18 -7.44 -13.61 -4.91
CA ASN A 18 -8.00 -14.47 -3.86
C ASN A 18 -8.18 -13.65 -2.58
N LEU A 19 -9.37 -13.69 -1.98
CA LEU A 19 -9.74 -12.92 -0.77
C LEU A 19 -9.34 -11.43 -0.83
N GLY A 20 -9.42 -10.83 -2.02
CA GLY A 20 -9.05 -9.43 -2.23
C GLY A 20 -7.56 -9.17 -2.48
N ALA A 21 -6.67 -10.15 -2.32
CA ALA A 21 -5.25 -10.07 -2.61
C ALA A 21 -4.90 -10.67 -3.98
N TYR A 22 -3.85 -10.13 -4.63
CA TYR A 22 -3.39 -10.64 -5.94
C TYR A 22 -2.21 -11.58 -5.75
N PHE A 23 -2.36 -12.82 -6.20
CA PHE A 23 -1.35 -13.87 -6.15
C PHE A 23 -0.84 -14.13 -7.57
N ASP A 24 0.43 -13.85 -7.83
CA ASP A 24 1.10 -14.31 -9.04
C ASP A 24 1.64 -15.74 -8.87
N LYS A 25 2.07 -16.35 -9.98
CA LYS A 25 2.62 -17.71 -10.02
C LYS A 25 3.78 -17.99 -9.03
N HIS A 26 4.46 -16.97 -8.54
CA HIS A 26 5.57 -17.09 -7.58
C HIS A 26 5.22 -16.43 -6.24
N ILE A 27 3.95 -16.08 -6.02
CA ILE A 27 3.45 -15.41 -4.80
C ILE A 27 4.29 -14.15 -4.49
N THR A 28 4.81 -13.45 -5.51
CA THR A 28 5.70 -12.30 -5.27
C THR A 28 4.97 -11.06 -4.74
N MET A 29 3.63 -11.07 -4.78
CA MET A 29 2.75 -9.98 -4.36
C MET A 29 3.00 -8.66 -5.11
N LYS A 30 3.76 -8.67 -6.21
CA LYS A 30 4.15 -7.46 -6.96
C LYS A 30 2.95 -6.65 -7.42
N GLN A 31 1.97 -7.32 -8.01
CA GLN A 31 0.76 -6.68 -8.52
C GLN A 31 -0.10 -6.14 -7.38
N HIS A 32 -0.18 -6.89 -6.28
CA HIS A 32 -0.92 -6.47 -5.09
C HIS A 32 -0.33 -5.18 -4.50
N VAL A 33 0.96 -5.18 -4.18
CA VAL A 33 1.66 -4.01 -3.62
C VAL A 33 1.57 -2.82 -4.57
N LYS A 34 1.74 -3.02 -5.88
CA LYS A 34 1.60 -1.93 -6.87
C LYS A 34 0.20 -1.32 -6.85
N SER A 35 -0.84 -2.14 -6.80
CA SER A 35 -2.23 -1.68 -6.73
C SER A 35 -2.49 -0.89 -5.45
N LYS A 36 -2.05 -1.41 -4.29
CA LYS A 36 -2.20 -0.76 -2.99
C LYS A 36 -1.44 0.56 -2.91
N CYS A 37 -0.17 0.60 -3.31
CA CYS A 37 0.60 1.83 -3.38
C CYS A 37 -0.09 2.88 -4.28
N ARG A 38 -0.62 2.48 -5.44
CA ARG A 38 -1.33 3.41 -6.34
C ARG A 38 -2.57 4.02 -5.67
N ALA A 39 -3.38 3.18 -5.02
CA ALA A 39 -4.57 3.65 -4.30
C ALA A 39 -4.19 4.60 -3.16
N ALA A 40 -3.17 4.25 -2.37
CA ALA A 40 -2.69 5.08 -1.27
C ALA A 40 -2.16 6.43 -1.77
N TYR A 41 -1.37 6.49 -2.84
CA TYR A 41 -0.91 7.75 -3.42
C TYR A 41 -2.07 8.65 -3.89
N ALA A 42 -3.09 8.06 -4.53
CA ALA A 42 -4.27 8.82 -4.95
C ALA A 42 -5.03 9.42 -3.75
N GLN A 43 -5.18 8.64 -2.66
CA GLN A 43 -5.81 9.12 -1.44
C GLN A 43 -4.96 10.20 -0.74
N LEU A 44 -3.64 10.01 -0.64
CA LEU A 44 -2.72 11.02 -0.09
C LEU A 44 -2.75 12.33 -0.87
N TYR A 45 -2.84 12.27 -2.19
CA TYR A 45 -2.98 13.46 -3.04
C TYR A 45 -4.28 14.22 -2.71
N ASN A 46 -5.39 13.51 -2.53
CA ASN A 46 -6.67 14.13 -2.16
C ASN A 46 -6.63 14.71 -0.74
N ILE A 47 -6.05 13.99 0.22
CA ILE A 47 -5.90 14.48 1.61
C ILE A 47 -5.02 15.73 1.63
N GLY A 48 -3.92 15.75 0.87
CA GLY A 48 -3.04 16.92 0.77
C GLY A 48 -3.72 18.17 0.21
N LYS A 49 -4.77 18.01 -0.61
CA LYS A 49 -5.59 19.13 -1.08
C LYS A 49 -6.51 19.70 -0.01
N MET A 50 -6.93 18.89 0.97
CA MET A 50 -7.82 19.30 2.07
C MET A 50 -7.04 20.08 3.15
N LYS A 51 -6.10 20.94 2.73
CA LYS A 51 -5.09 21.64 3.54
C LYS A 51 -5.69 22.40 4.72
N THR A 52 -6.97 22.77 4.64
CA THR A 52 -7.77 23.48 5.64
C THR A 52 -8.16 22.65 6.87
N TYR A 53 -8.23 21.32 6.81
CA TYR A 53 -8.74 20.47 7.90
C TYR A 53 -7.68 19.52 8.45
N HIS A 54 -6.76 20.04 9.27
CA HIS A 54 -5.58 19.29 9.74
C HIS A 54 -5.93 18.07 10.60
N HIS A 55 -6.86 18.20 11.55
CA HIS A 55 -7.28 17.09 12.41
C HIS A 55 -7.98 15.95 11.65
N SER A 56 -8.75 16.29 10.60
CA SER A 56 -9.37 15.30 9.72
C SER A 56 -8.34 14.59 8.86
N ALA A 57 -7.34 15.33 8.36
CA ALA A 57 -6.25 14.76 7.56
C ALA A 57 -5.41 13.75 8.36
N GLU A 58 -5.13 14.02 9.63
CA GLU A 58 -4.44 13.11 10.55
C GLU A 58 -5.17 11.77 10.69
N LYS A 59 -6.46 11.80 11.05
CA LYS A 59 -7.29 10.59 11.17
C LYS A 59 -7.36 9.81 9.87
N LEU A 60 -7.51 10.49 8.74
CA LEU A 60 -7.54 9.87 7.41
C LEU A 60 -6.20 9.22 7.06
N ILE A 61 -5.09 9.85 7.41
CA ILE A 61 -3.75 9.29 7.19
C ILE A 61 -3.50 8.07 8.07
N HIS A 62 -3.88 8.10 9.35
CA HIS A 62 -3.78 6.93 10.23
C HIS A 62 -4.63 5.76 9.71
N ALA A 63 -5.89 6.02 9.34
CA ALA A 63 -6.75 4.99 8.74
C ALA A 63 -6.18 4.43 7.43
N LEU A 64 -5.59 5.29 6.59
CA LEU A 64 -4.97 4.91 5.32
C LEU A 64 -3.74 4.03 5.54
N VAL A 65 -2.83 4.44 6.42
CA VAL A 65 -1.60 3.69 6.72
C VAL A 65 -1.97 2.32 7.30
N HIS A 66 -2.88 2.29 8.27
CA HIS A 66 -3.31 1.04 8.90
C HIS A 66 -4.00 0.08 7.91
N SER A 67 -4.93 0.57 7.09
CA SER A 67 -5.70 -0.27 6.15
C SER A 67 -4.89 -0.80 4.97
N HIS A 68 -3.83 -0.09 4.54
CA HIS A 68 -3.03 -0.51 3.38
C HIS A 68 -1.70 -1.18 3.76
N ILE A 69 -1.17 -0.92 4.95
CA ILE A 69 0.15 -1.40 5.35
C ILE A 69 0.04 -2.48 6.44
N ASP A 70 -0.77 -2.28 7.47
CA ASP A 70 -0.88 -3.23 8.59
C ASP A 70 -1.79 -4.43 8.26
N TYR A 71 -2.89 -4.23 7.52
CA TYR A 71 -3.74 -5.34 7.07
C TYR A 71 -2.97 -6.38 6.23
N CYS A 72 -1.94 -5.94 5.51
CA CYS A 72 -1.08 -6.82 4.72
C CYS A 72 0.18 -7.25 5.46
N TYR A 73 0.35 -6.95 6.76
CA TYR A 73 1.56 -7.31 7.51
C TYR A 73 1.83 -8.82 7.47
N ALA A 74 0.79 -9.65 7.61
CA ALA A 74 0.90 -11.10 7.47
C ALA A 74 1.32 -11.56 6.05
N LEU A 75 0.88 -10.84 5.01
CA LEU A 75 1.27 -11.10 3.62
C LEU A 75 2.67 -10.56 3.29
N LEU A 76 3.20 -9.65 4.11
CA LEU A 76 4.51 -9.02 3.95
C LEU A 76 5.65 -9.85 4.56
N ILE A 77 5.34 -10.81 5.43
CA ILE A 77 6.31 -11.76 5.98
C ILE A 77 6.85 -12.61 4.82
N GLY A 78 8.09 -12.35 4.40
CA GLY A 78 8.73 -13.02 3.26
C GLY A 78 8.75 -12.21 1.95
N LEU A 79 8.25 -10.96 1.93
CA LEU A 79 8.31 -10.13 0.74
C LEU A 79 9.75 -9.65 0.43
N HIS A 80 10.02 -9.44 -0.87
CA HIS A 80 11.31 -8.93 -1.30
C HIS A 80 11.53 -7.51 -0.75
N LYS A 81 12.76 -7.21 -0.28
CA LYS A 81 13.12 -5.91 0.34
C LYS A 81 12.70 -4.68 -0.48
N TYR A 82 12.71 -4.77 -1.80
CA TYR A 82 12.32 -3.65 -2.66
C TYR A 82 10.81 -3.32 -2.58
N LEU A 83 9.94 -4.30 -2.27
CA LEU A 83 8.51 -4.07 -2.09
C LEU A 83 8.23 -3.42 -0.74
N ILE A 84 8.92 -3.86 0.31
CA ILE A 84 8.92 -3.20 1.63
C ILE A 84 9.33 -1.73 1.46
N ARG A 85 10.39 -1.46 0.68
CA ARG A 85 10.81 -0.09 0.38
C ARG A 85 9.72 0.75 -0.30
N LYS A 86 8.91 0.15 -1.18
CA LYS A 86 7.78 0.88 -1.82
C LYS A 86 6.70 1.26 -0.81
N LEU A 87 6.41 0.40 0.15
CA LEU A 87 5.46 0.69 1.23
C LEU A 87 6.00 1.77 2.17
N GLN A 88 7.29 1.70 2.51
CA GLN A 88 7.96 2.75 3.29
C GLN A 88 7.87 4.13 2.59
N MET A 89 8.02 4.17 1.26
CA MET A 89 7.87 5.43 0.51
C MET A 89 6.45 6.02 0.63
N VAL A 90 5.42 5.17 0.70
CA VAL A 90 4.03 5.61 0.93
C VAL A 90 3.89 6.18 2.34
N GLN A 91 4.42 5.50 3.38
CA GLN A 91 4.43 6.03 4.76
C GLN A 91 5.14 7.36 4.86
N ASN A 92 6.30 7.47 4.20
CA ASN A 92 7.06 8.71 4.15
C ASN A 92 6.24 9.83 3.49
N THR A 93 5.53 9.52 2.41
CA THR A 93 4.68 10.52 1.75
C THR A 93 3.52 10.92 2.66
N ALA A 94 2.93 9.97 3.38
CA ALA A 94 1.86 10.23 4.35
C ALA A 94 2.31 11.16 5.48
N ALA A 95 3.48 10.88 6.08
CA ALA A 95 4.07 11.75 7.11
C ALA A 95 4.36 13.16 6.57
N ARG A 96 4.84 13.30 5.32
CA ARG A 96 5.02 14.61 4.69
C ARG A 96 3.72 15.37 4.53
N VAL A 97 2.65 14.69 4.10
CA VAL A 97 1.33 15.31 3.96
C VAL A 97 0.80 15.78 5.32
N LEU A 98 0.96 14.95 6.36
CA LEU A 98 0.53 15.28 7.72
C LEU A 98 1.28 16.48 8.32
N CYS A 99 2.61 16.43 8.24
CA CYS A 99 3.49 17.44 8.82
C CYS A 99 3.74 18.64 7.89
N ARG A 100 3.09 18.68 6.72
CA ARG A 100 3.21 19.73 5.69
C ARG A 100 4.67 20.01 5.28
N ILE A 101 5.45 18.94 5.17
CA ILE A 101 6.86 19.00 4.82
C ILE A 101 7.02 19.04 3.30
N GLY A 102 7.94 19.87 2.80
CA GLY A 102 8.24 19.99 1.39
C GLY A 102 8.73 18.66 0.79
N LYS A 103 8.58 18.49 -0.52
CA LYS A 103 8.98 17.26 -1.22
C LYS A 103 10.46 16.89 -1.03
N ASN A 104 11.31 17.91 -0.94
CA ASN A 104 12.77 17.77 -0.91
C ASN A 104 13.35 17.77 0.51
N ASP A 105 12.54 18.07 1.53
CA ASP A 105 13.03 18.19 2.90
C ASP A 105 13.36 16.83 3.49
N HIS A 106 14.21 16.79 4.51
CA HIS A 106 14.58 15.54 5.16
C HIS A 106 13.42 15.04 6.07
N ILE A 107 13.02 13.77 5.91
CA ILE A 107 11.85 13.22 6.60
C ILE A 107 12.17 12.44 7.88
N THR A 108 13.42 12.04 8.07
CA THR A 108 13.80 11.10 9.13
C THR A 108 13.52 11.63 10.54
N SER A 109 13.67 12.94 10.76
CA SER A 109 13.35 13.59 12.04
C SER A 109 11.85 13.52 12.35
N THR A 110 11.02 13.68 11.32
CA THR A 110 9.56 13.68 11.43
C THR A 110 8.99 12.29 11.65
N LEU A 111 9.56 11.28 10.99
CA LEU A 111 9.16 9.88 11.21
C LEU A 111 9.42 9.47 12.66
N LYS A 112 10.53 9.93 13.25
CA LYS A 112 10.86 9.67 14.66
C LYS A 112 9.93 10.37 15.65
N SER A 113 9.29 11.48 15.28
CA SER A 113 8.35 12.19 16.15
C SER A 113 6.91 11.67 16.03
N LEU A 114 6.62 10.89 14.99
CA LEU A 114 5.29 10.29 14.73
C LEU A 114 5.18 8.85 15.25
N HIS A 115 6.31 8.23 15.62
CA HIS A 115 6.42 6.95 16.30
C HIS A 115 6.65 7.18 17.79
#